data_AF-D9X675-F1
#
_entry.id   AF-D9X675-F1
#
_cell.length_a   1.000
_cell.length_b   1.000
_cell.length_c   1.000
_cell.angle_alpha   90.00
_cell.angle_beta   90.00
_cell.angle_gamma   90.00
#
_symmetry.space_group_name_H-M   'P 1'
#
loop_
_entity.id
_entity.type
_entity.pdbx_description
1 polymer ?
#
loop_
_entity_poly.entity_id
_entity_poly.type
_entity_poly.pdbx_seq_one_letter_code
_entity_poly.pdbx_strand_id
1 'polypeptide(L)'
;MIEPMPERVVAACDGASKGNPGPAGWAWVVADASESPVRWEAGPLGKATNNVAELTALERLLTATDPDVPLEIRMDSQYAMKAVTTWLPGWKRNGWKTSGGKPVANQDLVVRIDELLDGRSVEFRYVPAHQVDGDRLNDFADRAASQAATVQEAAGSDQGSPEPPPAPDVPAKAPRSRSRGGAARTAKKTSSRTIKAKFPGRCQCGRSYAAGEPIAKNDSGWGHPECRTAATA
;
A
#
# COMPACT_ATOMS: atom_id res chain seq x y z
N MET A 1 2.12 -18.84 -39.44
CA MET A 1 2.96 -17.81 -38.79
C MET A 1 3.23 -18.32 -37.40
N ILE A 2 4.48 -18.60 -37.05
CA ILE A 2 4.86 -19.02 -35.70
C ILE A 2 4.98 -17.71 -34.92
N GLU A 3 4.02 -17.41 -34.04
CA GLU A 3 4.16 -16.28 -33.14
C GLU A 3 5.40 -16.53 -32.27
N PRO A 4 6.35 -15.58 -32.20
CA PRO A 4 7.52 -15.75 -31.36
C PRO A 4 7.04 -15.91 -29.91
N MET A 5 7.43 -17.01 -29.27
CA MET A 5 7.20 -17.16 -27.84
C MET A 5 7.84 -15.94 -27.14
N PRO A 6 7.08 -15.22 -26.31
CA PRO A 6 7.57 -13.96 -25.76
C PRO A 6 8.82 -14.24 -24.91
N GLU A 7 9.84 -13.38 -25.04
CA GLU A 7 11.10 -13.49 -24.29
C GLU A 7 10.90 -13.46 -22.77
N ARG A 8 9.73 -13.00 -22.31
CA ARG A 8 9.27 -13.02 -20.93
C ARG A 8 7.74 -13.03 -20.86
N VAL A 9 7.18 -13.63 -19.80
CA VAL A 9 5.76 -13.54 -19.47
C VAL A 9 5.51 -12.31 -18.61
N VAL A 10 4.51 -11.51 -18.97
CA VAL A 10 4.07 -10.35 -18.19
C VAL A 10 2.89 -10.74 -17.32
N ALA A 11 2.97 -10.44 -16.04
CA ALA A 11 1.94 -10.72 -15.07
C ALA A 11 1.75 -9.56 -14.10
N ALA A 12 0.59 -9.51 -13.44
CA ALA A 12 0.35 -8.63 -12.31
C ALA A 12 -0.28 -9.40 -11.16
N CYS A 13 -0.08 -8.92 -9.94
CA CYS A 13 -0.74 -9.48 -8.76
C CYS A 13 -1.04 -8.39 -7.75
N ASP A 14 -2.16 -8.55 -7.04
CA ASP A 14 -2.59 -7.60 -6.02
C ASP A 14 -3.38 -8.29 -4.90
N GLY A 15 -3.47 -7.63 -3.75
CA GLY A 15 -4.21 -8.06 -2.58
C GLY A 15 -5.04 -6.95 -1.97
N ALA A 16 -6.28 -7.28 -1.61
CA ALA A 16 -7.22 -6.32 -1.02
C ALA A 16 -7.71 -6.81 0.35
N SER A 17 -7.93 -5.87 1.26
CA SER A 17 -8.60 -6.13 2.53
C SER A 17 -9.66 -5.06 2.88
N LYS A 18 -10.87 -5.50 3.23
CA LYS A 18 -12.01 -4.64 3.61
C LYS A 18 -11.91 -4.26 5.09
N GLY A 19 -11.00 -3.32 5.37
CA GLY A 19 -10.52 -3.00 6.73
C GLY A 19 -9.18 -3.69 7.00
N ASN A 20 -8.36 -3.23 7.94
CA ASN A 20 -6.98 -3.74 8.08
C ASN A 20 -6.63 -4.05 9.56
N PRO A 21 -6.86 -5.28 10.05
CA PRO A 21 -7.31 -6.47 9.32
C PRO A 21 -8.84 -6.52 9.06
N GLY A 22 -9.24 -7.20 7.98
CA GLY A 22 -10.63 -7.36 7.54
C GLY A 22 -10.78 -8.52 6.53
N PRO A 23 -12.00 -8.77 5.99
CA PRO A 23 -12.19 -9.71 4.89
C PRO A 23 -11.24 -9.39 3.73
N ALA A 24 -10.41 -10.36 3.36
CA ALA A 24 -9.31 -10.16 2.44
C ALA A 24 -9.32 -11.18 1.31
N GLY A 25 -8.70 -10.81 0.19
CA GLY A 25 -8.57 -11.63 -1.00
C GLY A 25 -7.31 -11.27 -1.77
N TRP A 26 -6.81 -12.23 -2.53
CA TRP A 26 -5.64 -12.10 -3.40
C TRP A 26 -6.07 -12.35 -4.84
N ALA A 27 -5.31 -11.83 -5.80
CA ALA A 27 -5.46 -12.20 -7.20
C ALA A 27 -4.16 -12.02 -7.98
N TRP A 28 -4.05 -12.75 -9.08
CA TRP A 28 -3.03 -12.55 -10.09
C TRP A 28 -3.60 -12.75 -11.50
N VAL A 29 -2.94 -12.16 -12.48
CA VAL A 29 -3.26 -12.26 -13.90
C VAL A 29 -1.97 -12.38 -14.72
N VAL A 30 -1.99 -13.23 -15.73
CA VAL A 30 -0.94 -13.42 -16.74
C VAL A 30 -1.49 -12.95 -18.09
N ALA A 31 -0.65 -12.26 -18.85
CA ALA A 31 -1.00 -11.70 -20.15
C ALA A 31 -0.34 -12.44 -21.33
N ASP A 32 -0.94 -12.30 -22.52
CA ASP A 32 -0.29 -12.65 -23.78
C ASP A 32 0.75 -11.60 -24.22
N ALA A 33 1.34 -11.80 -25.39
CA ALA A 33 2.30 -10.89 -25.99
C ALA A 33 1.72 -9.50 -26.35
N SER A 34 0.39 -9.37 -26.42
CA SER A 34 -0.32 -8.11 -26.63
C SER A 34 -0.74 -7.44 -25.32
N GLU A 35 -0.21 -7.90 -24.18
CA GLU A 35 -0.58 -7.47 -22.83
C GLU A 35 -2.08 -7.62 -22.49
N SER A 36 -2.75 -8.58 -23.13
CA SER A 36 -4.14 -8.92 -22.83
C SER A 36 -4.21 -10.06 -21.82
N PRO A 37 -5.08 -9.98 -20.78
CA PRO A 37 -5.28 -11.09 -19.83
C PRO A 37 -5.65 -12.40 -20.54
N VAL A 38 -4.91 -13.47 -20.25
CA VAL A 38 -5.21 -14.82 -20.80
C VAL A 38 -5.42 -15.88 -19.72
N ARG A 39 -4.86 -15.67 -18.52
CA ARG A 39 -5.09 -16.54 -17.37
C ARG A 39 -5.05 -15.73 -16.09
N TRP A 40 -5.96 -16.00 -15.16
CA TRP A 40 -6.01 -15.33 -13.87
C TRP A 40 -6.65 -16.22 -12.82
N GLU A 41 -6.31 -15.98 -11.56
CA GLU A 41 -6.96 -16.59 -10.39
C GLU A 41 -7.07 -15.58 -9.26
N ALA A 42 -8.10 -15.74 -8.44
CA ALA A 42 -8.35 -14.99 -7.23
C ALA A 42 -8.91 -15.91 -6.14
N GLY A 43 -8.63 -15.57 -4.89
CA GLY A 43 -9.08 -16.39 -3.77
C GLY A 43 -9.27 -15.63 -2.47
N PRO A 44 -10.13 -16.14 -1.57
CA PRO A 44 -10.40 -15.54 -0.28
C PRO A 44 -9.31 -15.88 0.75
N LEU A 45 -9.14 -15.01 1.74
CA LEU A 45 -8.24 -15.21 2.89
C LEU A 45 -8.95 -15.16 4.24
N GLY A 46 -10.28 -15.04 4.26
CA GLY A 46 -11.01 -14.72 5.49
C GLY A 46 -10.55 -13.37 6.02
N LYS A 47 -10.23 -13.30 7.32
CA LYS A 47 -9.77 -12.06 7.96
C LYS A 47 -8.24 -11.94 7.94
N ALA A 48 -7.70 -11.07 7.08
CA ALA A 48 -6.27 -10.81 6.98
C ALA A 48 -5.95 -9.31 6.77
N THR A 49 -4.67 -8.94 6.83
CA THR A 49 -4.21 -7.59 6.50
C THR A 49 -3.98 -7.42 5.01
N ASN A 50 -3.89 -6.18 4.53
CA ASN A 50 -3.55 -5.92 3.12
C ASN A 50 -2.20 -6.53 2.75
N ASN A 51 -1.17 -6.34 3.59
CA ASN A 51 0.17 -6.86 3.35
C ASN A 51 0.20 -8.40 3.23
N VAL A 52 -0.64 -9.11 3.99
CA VAL A 52 -0.77 -10.57 3.87
C VAL A 52 -1.41 -10.92 2.53
N ALA A 53 -2.45 -10.19 2.11
CA ALA A 53 -3.11 -10.40 0.83
C ALA A 53 -2.15 -10.16 -0.35
N GLU A 54 -1.41 -9.05 -0.36
CA GLU A 54 -0.45 -8.70 -1.41
C GLU A 54 0.70 -9.72 -1.52
N LEU A 55 1.27 -10.15 -0.38
CA LEU A 55 2.31 -11.19 -0.37
C LEU A 55 1.77 -12.54 -0.83
N THR A 56 0.54 -12.88 -0.45
CA THR A 56 -0.09 -14.13 -0.90
C THR A 56 -0.34 -14.09 -2.40
N ALA A 57 -0.75 -12.94 -2.96
CA ALA A 57 -0.93 -12.78 -4.40
C ALA A 57 0.37 -13.06 -5.17
N LEU A 58 1.50 -12.52 -4.69
CA LEU A 58 2.82 -12.79 -5.26
C LEU A 58 3.22 -14.27 -5.14
N GLU A 59 3.06 -14.87 -3.96
CA GLU A 59 3.34 -16.30 -3.74
C GLU A 59 2.55 -17.18 -4.71
N ARG A 60 1.24 -16.90 -4.87
CA ARG A 60 0.35 -17.66 -5.75
C ARG A 60 0.72 -17.50 -7.22
N LEU A 61 1.04 -16.28 -7.66
CA LEU A 61 1.51 -16.03 -9.02
C LEU A 61 2.80 -16.82 -9.32
N LEU A 62 3.78 -16.75 -8.41
CA LEU A 62 5.05 -17.46 -8.58
C LEU A 62 4.85 -18.98 -8.61
N THR A 63 3.95 -19.51 -7.78
CA THR A 63 3.59 -20.94 -7.76
C THR A 63 2.89 -21.39 -9.04
N ALA A 64 2.05 -20.52 -9.62
CA ALA A 64 1.21 -20.84 -10.77
C ALA A 64 1.93 -20.73 -12.13
N THR A 65 3.19 -20.31 -12.14
CA THR A 65 3.98 -20.01 -13.34
C THR A 65 5.27 -20.83 -13.35
N ASP A 66 5.68 -21.27 -14.53
CA ASP A 66 6.88 -22.09 -14.72
C ASP A 66 8.16 -21.34 -14.27
N PRO A 67 8.98 -21.91 -13.35
CA PRO A 67 10.22 -21.28 -12.88
C PRO A 67 11.26 -21.05 -13.98
N ASP A 68 11.24 -21.81 -15.08
CA ASP A 68 12.20 -21.67 -16.18
C ASP A 68 11.81 -20.53 -17.14
N VAL A 69 10.61 -19.95 -16.99
CA VAL A 69 10.11 -18.86 -17.83
C VAL A 69 10.40 -17.51 -17.16
N PRO A 70 11.12 -16.58 -17.84
CA PRO A 70 11.34 -15.24 -17.33
C PRO A 70 10.03 -14.49 -17.08
N LEU A 71 9.92 -13.81 -15.94
CA LEU A 71 8.72 -13.07 -15.54
C LEU A 71 8.99 -11.57 -15.39
N GLU A 72 8.07 -10.74 -15.87
CA GLU A 72 7.87 -9.37 -15.41
C GLU A 72 6.63 -9.34 -14.53
N ILE A 73 6.78 -9.00 -13.24
CA ILE A 73 5.68 -8.90 -12.28
C ILE A 73 5.39 -7.43 -11.97
N ARG A 74 4.20 -6.98 -12.35
CA ARG A 74 3.67 -5.64 -12.08
C ARG A 74 2.86 -5.64 -10.79
N MET A 75 3.17 -4.72 -9.88
CA MET A 75 2.43 -4.56 -8.62
C MET A 75 2.55 -3.14 -8.09
N ASP A 76 1.54 -2.69 -7.36
CA ASP A 76 1.54 -1.39 -6.67
C ASP A 76 1.95 -1.49 -5.18
N SER A 77 2.05 -2.70 -4.63
CA SER A 77 2.54 -2.91 -3.27
C SER A 77 4.04 -2.64 -3.15
N GLN A 78 4.37 -1.45 -2.64
CA GLN A 78 5.75 -1.15 -2.26
C GLN A 78 6.25 -2.03 -1.12
N TYR A 79 5.37 -2.48 -0.22
CA TYR A 79 5.78 -3.33 0.89
C TYR A 79 6.20 -4.71 0.40
N ALA A 80 5.36 -5.39 -0.39
CA ALA A 80 5.66 -6.71 -0.93
C ALA A 80 6.90 -6.67 -1.82
N MET A 81 6.97 -5.71 -2.74
CA MET A 81 8.13 -5.54 -3.61
C MET A 81 9.42 -5.31 -2.82
N LYS A 82 9.45 -4.37 -1.87
CA LYS A 82 10.66 -4.10 -1.08
C LYS A 82 11.02 -5.25 -0.14
N ALA A 83 10.04 -5.99 0.37
CA ALA A 83 10.27 -7.16 1.20
C ALA A 83 11.16 -8.17 0.48
N VAL A 84 10.85 -8.49 -0.77
CA VAL A 84 11.53 -9.55 -1.53
C VAL A 84 12.74 -9.04 -2.33
N THR A 85 12.79 -7.76 -2.70
CA THR A 85 13.90 -7.20 -3.50
C THR A 85 14.98 -6.51 -2.66
N THR A 86 14.59 -5.80 -1.60
CA THR A 86 15.46 -4.86 -0.89
C THR A 86 15.82 -5.34 0.50
N TRP A 87 14.84 -5.83 1.26
CA TRP A 87 15.01 -6.12 2.69
C TRP A 87 15.42 -7.57 2.97
N LEU A 88 14.96 -8.51 2.15
CA LEU A 88 15.21 -9.95 2.28
C LEU A 88 16.69 -10.32 2.54
N PRO A 89 17.69 -9.82 1.77
CA PRO A 89 19.09 -10.15 2.05
C PRO A 89 19.56 -9.67 3.44
N GLY A 90 19.07 -8.51 3.88
CA GLY A 90 19.35 -7.97 5.21
C GLY A 90 18.70 -8.80 6.32
N TRP A 91 17.44 -9.19 6.13
CA TRP A 91 16.71 -10.02 7.09
C TRP A 91 17.33 -11.41 7.25
N LYS A 92 17.72 -12.08 6.16
CA LYS A 92 18.42 -13.38 6.21
C LYS A 92 19.73 -13.28 7.02
N ARG A 93 20.54 -12.24 6.78
CA ARG A 93 21.79 -12.01 7.54
C ARG A 93 21.57 -11.71 9.01
N ASN A 94 20.47 -11.03 9.36
CA ASN A 94 20.18 -10.59 10.73
C ASN A 94 19.28 -11.56 11.50
N GLY A 95 19.18 -12.83 11.06
CA GLY A 95 18.36 -13.84 11.74
C GLY A 95 16.88 -13.49 11.79
N TRP A 96 16.36 -12.93 10.69
CA TRP A 96 14.96 -12.52 10.52
C TRP A 96 14.47 -11.47 11.52
N LYS A 97 15.34 -10.50 11.80
CA LYS A 97 15.01 -9.31 12.60
C LYS A 97 15.11 -8.03 11.77
N THR A 98 14.18 -7.12 12.01
CA THR A 98 14.20 -5.74 11.51
C THR A 98 15.36 -4.96 12.11
N SER A 99 15.68 -3.79 11.56
CA SER A 99 16.71 -2.89 12.11
C SER A 99 16.42 -2.45 13.55
N GLY A 100 15.15 -2.45 13.96
CA GLY A 100 14.72 -2.21 15.34
C GLY A 100 14.78 -3.43 16.26
N GLY A 101 15.37 -4.55 15.82
CA GLY A 101 15.53 -5.78 16.60
C GLY A 101 14.28 -6.64 16.76
N LYS A 102 13.14 -6.20 16.20
CA LYS A 102 11.88 -6.96 16.23
C LYS A 102 11.86 -8.03 15.15
N PRO A 103 11.17 -9.17 15.35
CA PRO A 103 10.92 -10.15 14.29
C PRO A 103 10.31 -9.50 13.04
N VAL A 104 10.68 -10.00 11.87
CA VAL A 104 10.11 -9.56 10.58
C VAL A 104 8.64 -9.97 10.52
N ALA A 105 7.77 -9.02 10.20
CA ALA A 105 6.35 -9.31 9.98
C ALA A 105 6.17 -10.16 8.72
N ASN A 106 5.22 -11.11 8.76
CA ASN A 106 4.92 -12.02 7.65
C ASN A 106 6.13 -12.86 7.19
N GLN A 107 7.08 -13.13 8.08
CA GLN A 107 8.31 -13.86 7.79
C GLN A 107 8.03 -15.16 7.02
N ASP A 108 7.07 -15.97 7.46
CA ASP A 108 6.78 -17.28 6.83
C ASP A 108 6.37 -17.13 5.36
N LEU A 109 5.62 -16.09 5.01
CA LEU A 109 5.25 -15.79 3.62
C LEU A 109 6.48 -15.33 2.82
N VAL A 110 7.28 -14.44 3.39
CA VAL A 110 8.49 -13.92 2.75
C VAL A 110 9.50 -15.04 2.49
N VAL A 111 9.65 -16.00 3.40
CA VAL A 111 10.50 -17.19 3.23
C VAL A 111 10.03 -18.04 2.06
N ARG A 112 8.72 -18.36 1.98
CA ARG A 112 8.19 -19.14 0.85
C ARG A 112 8.37 -18.43 -0.49
N ILE A 113 8.24 -17.11 -0.51
CA ILE A 113 8.49 -16.33 -1.73
C ILE A 113 9.97 -16.33 -2.09
N ASP A 114 10.89 -16.21 -1.13
CA ASP A 114 12.34 -16.35 -1.35
C ASP A 114 12.69 -17.71 -1.99
N GLU A 115 12.09 -18.79 -1.50
CA GLU A 115 12.25 -20.14 -2.08
C GLU A 115 11.72 -20.22 -3.52
N LEU A 116 10.56 -19.61 -3.81
CA LEU A 116 9.97 -19.58 -5.16
C LEU A 116 10.73 -18.68 -6.15
N LEU A 117 11.54 -17.75 -5.64
CA LEU A 117 12.37 -16.86 -6.45
C LEU A 117 13.77 -17.44 -6.73
N ASP A 118 14.19 -18.46 -5.98
CA ASP A 118 15.52 -19.04 -6.13
C ASP A 118 15.71 -19.63 -7.55
N GLY A 119 16.82 -19.27 -8.19
CA GLY A 119 17.12 -19.67 -9.57
C GLY A 119 16.22 -19.06 -10.66
N ARG A 120 15.21 -18.25 -10.31
CA ARG A 120 14.25 -17.68 -11.27
C ARG A 120 14.68 -16.31 -11.80
N SER A 121 14.41 -16.06 -13.09
CA SER A 121 14.55 -14.72 -13.69
C SER A 121 13.25 -13.92 -13.51
N VAL A 122 13.23 -13.00 -12.54
CA VAL A 122 12.07 -12.15 -12.24
C VAL A 122 12.44 -10.66 -12.23
N GLU A 123 11.76 -9.86 -13.04
CA GLU A 123 11.77 -8.40 -12.99
C GLU A 123 10.53 -7.89 -12.27
N PHE A 124 10.72 -7.15 -11.17
CA PHE A 124 9.62 -6.47 -10.49
C PHE A 124 9.46 -5.04 -11.01
N ARG A 125 8.26 -4.71 -11.51
CA ARG A 125 7.90 -3.37 -11.96
C ARG A 125 6.87 -2.75 -11.03
N TYR A 126 7.23 -1.64 -10.38
CA TYR A 126 6.27 -0.86 -9.62
C TYR A 126 5.34 -0.10 -10.56
N VAL A 127 4.04 -0.21 -10.33
CA VAL A 127 3.01 0.58 -11.03
C VAL A 127 2.18 1.38 -10.01
N PRO A 128 1.81 2.63 -10.28
CA PRO A 128 0.97 3.38 -9.34
C PRO A 128 -0.46 2.84 -9.29
N ALA A 129 -0.98 2.62 -8.09
CA ALA A 129 -2.37 2.22 -7.86
C ALA A 129 -3.37 3.28 -8.39
N HIS A 130 -4.55 2.82 -8.84
CA HIS A 130 -5.76 3.60 -9.10
C HIS A 130 -5.55 4.85 -9.98
N GLN A 131 -4.72 4.75 -11.01
CA GLN A 131 -4.59 5.80 -12.02
C GLN A 131 -5.65 5.66 -13.11
N VAL A 132 -6.20 6.79 -13.56
CA VAL A 132 -6.98 6.84 -14.81
C VAL A 132 -6.05 6.45 -15.95
N ASP A 133 -6.48 5.51 -16.79
CA ASP A 133 -5.66 4.89 -17.85
C ASP A 133 -4.34 4.29 -17.32
N GLY A 134 -4.38 3.73 -16.10
CA GLY A 134 -3.26 3.06 -15.45
C GLY A 134 -2.91 1.69 -16.05
N ASP A 135 -2.07 0.93 -15.33
CA ASP A 135 -1.67 -0.41 -15.76
C ASP A 135 -2.88 -1.36 -15.76
N ARG A 136 -3.26 -1.87 -16.94
CA ARG A 136 -4.46 -2.69 -17.14
C ARG A 136 -4.41 -4.03 -16.42
N LEU A 137 -3.22 -4.61 -16.24
CA LEU A 137 -3.06 -5.89 -15.55
C LEU A 137 -3.15 -5.69 -14.03
N ASN A 138 -2.57 -4.63 -13.49
CA ASN A 138 -2.72 -4.29 -12.09
C ASN A 138 -4.16 -3.91 -11.74
N ASP A 139 -4.86 -3.13 -12.59
CA ASP A 139 -6.30 -2.86 -12.41
C ASP A 139 -7.12 -4.15 -12.37
N PHE A 140 -6.84 -5.09 -13.29
CA PHE A 140 -7.50 -6.39 -13.30
C PHE A 140 -7.26 -7.15 -11.99
N ALA A 141 -6.01 -7.22 -11.52
CA ALA A 141 -5.66 -7.90 -10.28
C ALA A 141 -6.32 -7.23 -9.05
N ASP A 142 -6.31 -5.90 -8.95
CA ASP A 142 -6.98 -5.16 -7.87
C ASP A 142 -8.48 -5.47 -7.83
N ARG A 143 -9.15 -5.42 -8.99
CA ARG A 143 -10.59 -5.73 -9.11
C ARG A 143 -10.90 -7.15 -8.67
N ALA A 144 -10.11 -8.13 -9.15
CA ALA A 144 -10.28 -9.53 -8.78
C ALA A 144 -10.04 -9.76 -7.28
N ALA A 145 -8.96 -9.21 -6.71
CA ALA A 145 -8.64 -9.33 -5.29
C ALA A 145 -9.71 -8.65 -4.41
N SER A 146 -10.17 -7.47 -4.83
CA SER A 146 -11.22 -6.69 -4.17
C SER A 146 -12.58 -7.39 -4.18
N GLN A 147 -12.91 -8.08 -5.28
CA GLN A 147 -14.10 -8.92 -5.38
C GLN A 147 -13.95 -10.13 -4.45
N ALA A 148 -12.86 -10.88 -4.53
CA ALA A 148 -12.60 -12.04 -3.65
C ALA A 148 -12.64 -11.65 -2.17
N ALA A 149 -12.10 -10.48 -1.81
CA ALA A 149 -12.17 -9.93 -0.46
C ALA A 149 -13.62 -9.66 0.01
N THR A 150 -14.51 -9.28 -0.91
CA THR A 150 -15.93 -9.01 -0.63
C THR A 150 -16.75 -10.28 -0.56
N VAL A 151 -16.69 -11.11 -1.60
CA VAL A 151 -17.58 -12.28 -1.75
C VAL A 151 -17.06 -13.51 -1.01
N GLN A 152 -15.76 -13.52 -0.67
CA GLN A 152 -15.08 -14.62 0.01
C GLN A 152 -15.17 -15.97 -0.73
N GLU A 153 -15.14 -15.93 -2.06
CA GLU A 153 -15.16 -17.09 -2.96
C GLU A 153 -13.97 -17.04 -3.93
N ALA A 154 -13.54 -18.20 -4.40
CA ALA A 154 -12.50 -18.31 -5.42
C ALA A 154 -13.08 -18.07 -6.82
N ALA A 155 -12.28 -17.48 -7.70
CA ALA A 155 -12.65 -17.22 -9.09
C ALA A 155 -11.39 -17.28 -9.97
N GLY A 156 -11.55 -17.54 -11.26
CA GLY A 156 -10.41 -17.66 -12.16
C GLY A 156 -10.76 -18.32 -13.49
N SER A 157 -9.79 -18.29 -14.40
CA SER A 157 -9.92 -18.81 -15.76
C SER A 157 -10.25 -20.31 -15.78
N ASP A 158 -9.60 -21.08 -14.92
CA ASP A 158 -9.78 -22.54 -14.85
C ASP A 158 -11.17 -22.93 -14.32
N GLN A 159 -11.85 -22.02 -13.59
CA GLN A 159 -13.24 -22.20 -13.16
C GLN A 159 -14.25 -21.66 -14.18
N GLY A 160 -13.80 -21.11 -15.31
CA GLY A 160 -14.67 -20.44 -16.30
C GLY A 160 -15.33 -19.18 -15.74
N SER A 161 -14.73 -18.54 -14.73
CA SER A 161 -15.27 -17.32 -14.13
C SER A 161 -15.23 -16.16 -15.12
N PRO A 162 -16.26 -15.29 -15.18
CA PRO A 162 -16.17 -14.07 -15.97
C PRO A 162 -15.06 -13.18 -15.43
N GLU A 163 -14.49 -12.33 -16.29
CA GLU A 163 -13.56 -11.29 -15.85
C GLU A 163 -14.17 -10.49 -14.68
N PRO A 164 -13.35 -10.09 -13.69
CA PRO A 164 -13.83 -9.32 -12.55
C PRO A 164 -14.54 -8.07 -13.07
N PRO A 165 -15.66 -7.62 -12.48
CA PRO A 165 -16.36 -6.43 -12.95
C PRO A 165 -15.46 -5.20 -12.79
N PRO A 166 -15.64 -4.14 -13.60
CA PRO A 166 -15.00 -2.86 -13.35
C PRO A 166 -15.26 -2.44 -11.91
N ALA A 167 -14.25 -1.86 -11.25
CA ALA A 167 -14.48 -1.25 -9.95
C ALA A 167 -15.67 -0.28 -10.12
N PRO A 168 -16.65 -0.28 -9.20
CA PRO A 168 -17.71 0.73 -9.25
C PRO A 168 -17.03 2.10 -9.30
N ASP A 169 -17.61 3.07 -10.02
CA ASP A 169 -17.13 4.44 -10.07
C ASP A 169 -17.08 5.01 -8.64
N VAL A 170 -15.98 4.77 -7.94
CA VAL A 170 -15.69 5.43 -6.69
C VAL A 170 -15.25 6.80 -7.16
N PRO A 171 -16.00 7.89 -6.88
CA PRO A 171 -15.50 9.21 -7.20
C PRO A 171 -14.11 9.31 -6.60
N ALA A 172 -13.13 9.61 -7.45
CA ALA A 172 -11.74 9.72 -7.07
C ALA A 172 -11.71 10.42 -5.71
N LYS A 173 -11.17 9.75 -4.69
CA LYS A 173 -10.96 10.42 -3.40
C LYS A 173 -10.23 11.69 -3.75
N ALA A 174 -10.93 12.83 -3.60
CA ALA A 174 -10.45 14.10 -4.08
C ALA A 174 -8.98 14.21 -3.68
N PRO A 175 -8.08 14.58 -4.60
CA PRO A 175 -6.68 14.77 -4.24
C PRO A 175 -6.71 15.65 -3.01
N ARG A 176 -6.14 15.18 -1.89
CA ARG A 176 -6.01 16.00 -0.69
C ARG A 176 -5.32 17.27 -1.16
N SER A 177 -6.10 18.33 -1.32
CA SER A 177 -5.58 19.58 -1.84
C SER A 177 -4.56 20.01 -0.80
N ARG A 178 -3.29 20.01 -1.20
CA ARG A 178 -2.31 20.90 -0.59
C ARG A 178 -2.83 22.29 -0.93
N SER A 179 -3.65 22.86 -0.05
CA SER A 179 -4.17 24.20 -0.24
C SER A 179 -3.00 25.18 -0.16
N ARG A 180 -2.39 25.47 -1.30
CA ARG A 180 -1.85 26.80 -1.58
C ARG A 180 -3.05 27.70 -1.84
N GLY A 181 -3.64 28.21 -0.76
CA GLY A 181 -4.76 29.15 -0.79
C GLY A 181 -4.36 30.42 -0.07
N GLY A 182 -3.86 31.39 -0.84
CA GLY A 182 -3.76 32.77 -0.40
C GLY A 182 -5.14 33.34 -0.10
N ALA A 183 -5.22 33.96 1.07
CA ALA A 183 -6.18 34.94 1.57
C ALA A 183 -7.54 35.09 0.84
N ALA A 184 -8.59 34.58 1.50
CA ALA A 184 -9.84 35.31 1.66
C ALA A 184 -10.27 35.18 3.14
N ARG A 185 -10.20 36.31 3.87
CA ARG A 185 -10.46 36.38 5.31
C ARG A 185 -11.94 36.14 5.60
N THR A 186 -12.24 35.00 6.22
CA THR A 186 -13.43 34.84 7.07
C THR A 186 -12.96 34.61 8.50
N ALA A 187 -13.40 35.50 9.40
CA ALA A 187 -12.98 35.54 10.79
C ALA A 187 -13.41 34.27 11.53
N LYS A 188 -12.45 33.39 11.81
CA LYS A 188 -12.64 32.17 12.61
C LYS A 188 -12.34 32.51 14.07
N LYS A 189 -13.37 32.43 14.93
CA LYS A 189 -13.25 32.62 16.39
C LYS A 189 -12.09 31.77 16.94
N THR A 190 -11.07 32.43 17.46
CA THR A 190 -9.92 31.84 18.15
C THR A 190 -10.38 31.25 19.49
N SER A 191 -10.28 29.93 19.65
CA SER A 191 -10.49 29.28 20.94
C SER A 191 -9.33 29.65 21.88
N SER A 192 -9.66 30.29 22.99
CA SER A 192 -8.77 30.77 24.05
C SER A 192 -8.36 29.67 25.06
N ARG A 193 -8.41 28.39 24.67
CA ARG A 193 -8.13 27.27 25.59
C ARG A 193 -6.64 27.01 25.79
N THR A 194 -6.26 26.76 27.04
CA THR A 194 -4.94 26.27 27.44
C THR A 194 -4.89 24.74 27.33
N ILE A 195 -3.82 24.19 26.76
CA ILE A 195 -3.59 22.74 26.60
C ILE A 195 -2.22 22.35 27.18
N LYS A 196 -1.93 21.06 27.38
CA LYS A 196 -0.58 20.60 27.76
C LYS A 196 0.30 20.42 26.52
N ALA A 197 1.54 20.90 26.59
CA ALA A 197 2.52 20.77 25.52
C ALA A 197 2.86 19.30 25.27
N LYS A 198 2.73 18.82 24.04
CA LYS A 198 3.15 17.45 23.69
C LYS A 198 4.68 17.33 23.55
N PHE A 199 5.34 18.44 23.24
CA PHE A 199 6.78 18.53 23.01
C PHE A 199 7.31 19.82 23.66
N PRO A 200 8.58 19.85 24.11
CA PRO A 200 9.20 21.08 24.56
C PRO A 200 9.29 22.09 23.41
N GLY A 201 9.23 23.37 23.73
CA GLY A 201 9.25 24.44 22.74
C GLY A 201 9.70 25.77 23.34
N ARG A 202 9.67 26.83 22.54
CA ARG A 202 10.07 28.17 22.96
C ARG A 202 8.90 29.14 22.83
N CYS A 203 8.60 29.85 23.91
CA CYS A 203 7.59 30.90 23.95
C CYS A 203 8.14 32.20 23.36
N GLN A 204 7.26 33.09 22.91
CA GLN A 204 7.63 34.42 22.41
C GLN A 204 8.34 35.31 23.44
N CYS A 205 8.13 35.06 24.74
CA CYS A 205 8.88 35.75 25.80
C CYS A 205 10.35 35.29 25.90
N GLY A 206 10.82 34.43 25.00
CA GLY A 206 12.19 33.90 24.97
C GLY A 206 12.45 32.73 25.93
N ARG A 207 11.51 32.44 26.83
CA ARG A 207 11.59 31.29 27.74
C ARG A 207 11.13 30.01 27.04
N SER A 208 11.81 28.90 27.30
CA SER A 208 11.37 27.56 26.88
C SER A 208 10.29 27.01 27.80
N TYR A 209 9.43 26.15 27.27
CA TYR A 209 8.51 25.30 28.03
C TYR A 209 8.82 23.83 27.76
N ALA A 210 8.60 22.97 28.76
CA ALA A 210 8.78 21.53 28.63
C ALA A 210 7.52 20.82 28.10
N ALA A 211 7.68 19.58 27.65
CA ALA A 211 6.53 18.72 27.40
C ALA A 211 5.75 18.50 28.72
N GLY A 212 4.43 18.59 28.65
CA GLY A 212 3.51 18.50 29.79
C GLY A 212 3.12 19.85 30.39
N GLU A 213 3.85 20.92 30.10
CA GLU A 213 3.55 22.26 30.62
C GLU A 213 2.34 22.90 29.92
N PRO A 214 1.56 23.72 30.63
CA PRO A 214 0.42 24.41 30.05
C PRO A 214 0.89 25.43 29.01
N ILE A 215 0.34 25.35 27.81
CA ILE A 215 0.58 26.27 26.69
C ILE A 215 -0.75 26.77 26.12
N ALA A 216 -0.75 28.01 25.64
CA ALA A 216 -1.85 28.62 24.92
C ALA A 216 -1.38 29.08 23.54
N LYS A 217 -2.35 29.30 22.65
CA LYS A 217 -2.09 29.85 21.34
C LYS A 217 -1.97 31.39 21.44
N ASN A 218 -0.82 31.90 21.07
CA ASN A 218 -0.49 33.33 20.98
C ASN A 218 -0.31 33.69 19.49
N ASP A 219 -0.09 34.98 19.18
CA ASP A 219 0.05 35.44 17.78
C ASP A 219 1.26 34.83 17.07
N SER A 220 2.36 34.64 17.81
CA SER A 220 3.62 34.07 17.29
C SER A 220 3.68 32.54 17.36
N GLY A 221 2.60 31.86 17.76
CA GLY A 221 2.54 30.41 17.94
C GLY A 221 2.16 29.97 19.36
N TRP A 222 2.52 28.74 19.74
CA TRP A 222 2.21 28.21 21.07
C TRP A 222 3.24 28.66 22.10
N GLY A 223 2.77 29.18 23.24
CA GLY A 223 3.60 29.66 24.33
C GLY A 223 2.89 29.64 25.67
N HIS A 224 3.51 30.21 26.70
CA HIS A 224 2.90 30.22 28.03
C HIS A 224 1.55 30.95 28.05
N PRO A 225 0.57 30.51 28.84
CA PRO A 225 -0.78 31.08 28.86
C PRO A 225 -0.81 32.57 29.22
N GLU A 226 0.08 33.01 30.10
CA GLU A 226 0.25 34.41 30.50
C GLU A 226 0.85 35.29 29.40
N CYS A 227 1.48 34.70 28.38
CA CYS A 227 2.04 35.42 27.24
C CYS A 227 1.01 35.62 26.12
N ARG A 228 -0.27 35.30 26.36
CA ARG A 228 -1.36 35.51 25.41
C ARG A 228 -1.60 37.01 25.24
N THR A 229 -1.40 37.53 24.04
CA THR A 229 -1.82 38.89 23.71
C THR A 229 -3.34 38.94 23.83
N ALA A 230 -3.86 39.80 24.71
CA ALA A 230 -5.28 40.09 24.75
C ALA A 230 -5.65 40.69 23.40
N ALA A 231 -6.50 39.99 22.63
CA ALA A 231 -7.05 40.53 21.40
C ALA A 231 -7.82 41.81 21.77
N THR A 232 -7.28 42.97 21.40
CA THR A 232 -7.99 44.25 21.49
C THR A 232 -9.31 44.12 20.73
N ALA A 233 -10.39 44.55 21.39
CA ALA A 233 -11.77 44.50 20.91
C ALA A 233 -11.98 45.29 19.61
#